data_AF-A0A946TWK6-F1
#
_entry.id   AF-A0A946TWK6-F1
#
_cell.length_a   1.000
_cell.length_b   1.000
_cell.length_c   1.000
_cell.angle_alpha   90.00
_cell.angle_beta   90.00
_cell.angle_gamma   90.00
#
_symmetry.space_group_name_H-M   'P 1'
#
loop_
_entity.id
_entity.type
_entity.pdbx_description
1 polymer ?
#
loop_
_entity_poly.entity_id
_entity_poly.type
_entity_poly.pdbx_seq_one_letter_code
_entity_poly.pdbx_strand_id
1 'polypeptide(L)'
;MKEKTNICIKRRGFSLVEVLAAVAIIGIITFLAIPNIVAVKQDSETNMAISRAEALNIAMVSYVQANGHENAIDYWGQQVNAQGRYALLSSYLAFAPSNLFEYMPSGYQIILPGNLGRISKVQLDGPNGEIYY
;
A
#
# COMPACT_ATOMS: atom_id res chain seq x y z
N MET A 1 40.92 17.91 55.84
CA MET A 1 39.49 17.67 56.15
C MET A 1 38.73 17.77 54.83
N LYS A 2 38.23 16.66 54.27
CA LYS A 2 37.40 16.66 53.06
C LYS A 2 36.12 15.88 53.37
N GLU A 3 35.01 16.60 53.44
CA GLU A 3 33.69 16.06 53.69
C GLU A 3 33.17 15.43 52.38
N LYS A 4 32.90 14.12 52.39
CA LYS A 4 32.27 13.42 51.26
C LYS A 4 30.76 13.48 51.42
N THR A 5 30.11 14.35 50.65
CA THR A 5 28.65 14.42 50.58
C THR A 5 28.12 13.21 49.80
N ASN A 6 27.59 12.22 50.51
CA ASN A 6 26.91 11.08 49.89
C ASN A 6 25.49 11.50 49.49
N ILE A 7 25.25 11.66 48.19
CA ILE A 7 23.91 11.92 47.65
C ILE A 7 23.12 10.60 47.68
N CYS A 8 22.18 10.48 48.61
CA CYS A 8 21.24 9.35 48.67
C CYS A 8 20.08 9.61 47.71
N ILE A 9 20.08 8.91 46.56
CA ILE A 9 18.98 8.97 45.59
C ILE A 9 17.83 8.09 46.10
N LYS A 10 16.78 8.71 46.66
CA LYS A 10 15.54 8.01 47.03
C LYS A 10 14.87 7.43 45.78
N ARG A 11 14.90 6.11 45.61
CA ARG A 11 14.09 5.42 44.60
C ARG A 11 12.63 5.42 45.05
N ARG A 12 11.77 6.18 44.39
CA ARG A 12 10.31 6.10 44.56
C ARG A 12 9.78 5.09 43.55
N GLY A 13 9.12 4.04 44.03
CA GLY A 13 8.38 3.10 43.19
C GLY A 13 6.99 3.63 42.85
N PHE A 14 6.42 3.16 41.75
CA PHE A 14 5.03 3.44 41.39
C PHE A 14 4.07 2.81 42.41
N SER A 15 3.02 3.54 42.79
CA SER A 15 1.91 2.97 43.56
C SER A 15 1.06 2.07 42.67
N LEU A 16 0.50 1.01 43.25
CA LEU A 16 -0.42 0.11 42.56
C LEU A 16 -1.66 0.86 42.04
N VAL A 17 -2.13 1.86 42.78
CA VAL A 17 -3.27 2.71 42.39
C VAL A 17 -2.95 3.56 41.16
N GLU A 18 -1.73 4.08 41.05
CA GLU A 18 -1.30 4.88 39.90
C GLU A 18 -1.25 4.04 38.62
N VAL A 19 -0.73 2.81 38.72
CA VAL A 19 -0.69 1.88 37.58
C VAL A 19 -2.10 1.46 37.16
N LEU A 20 -2.99 1.20 38.12
CA LEU A 20 -4.37 0.78 37.84
C LEU A 20 -5.16 1.89 37.14
N ALA A 21 -5.05 3.13 37.62
CA ALA A 21 -5.69 4.28 36.98
C ALA A 21 -5.14 4.52 35.56
N ALA A 22 -3.82 4.39 35.36
CA ALA A 22 -3.21 4.55 34.04
C ALA A 22 -3.71 3.49 33.04
N VAL A 23 -3.74 2.21 33.44
CA VAL A 23 -4.24 1.12 32.59
C VAL A 23 -5.72 1.29 32.26
N ALA A 24 -6.54 1.76 33.21
CA ALA A 24 -7.96 2.02 32.96
C ALA A 24 -8.18 3.10 31.89
N ILE A 25 -7.43 4.22 31.98
CA ILE A 25 -7.54 5.32 31.00
C ILE A 25 -7.03 4.88 29.62
N ILE A 26 -5.87 4.23 29.55
CA ILE A 26 -5.32 3.71 28.28
C ILE A 26 -6.27 2.67 27.67
N GLY A 27 -6.90 1.81 28.48
CA GLY A 27 -7.89 0.85 28.04
C GLY A 27 -9.10 1.48 27.35
N ILE A 28 -9.64 2.56 27.92
CA ILE A 28 -10.78 3.30 27.33
C ILE A 28 -10.36 3.96 26.01
N ILE A 29 -9.20 4.63 25.98
CA ILE A 29 -8.70 5.31 24.78
C ILE A 29 -8.45 4.31 23.66
N THR A 30 -7.76 3.19 23.96
CA THR A 30 -7.44 2.16 22.95
C THR A 30 -8.70 1.49 22.41
N PHE A 31 -9.68 1.21 23.27
CA PHE A 31 -10.96 0.64 22.86
C PHE A 31 -11.69 1.53 21.83
N LEU A 32 -11.68 2.85 22.02
CA LEU A 32 -12.32 3.79 21.08
C LEU A 32 -11.46 4.03 19.82
N ALA A 33 -10.13 4.03 19.95
CA ALA A 33 -9.24 4.41 18.86
C ALA A 33 -8.96 3.27 17.86
N ILE A 34 -8.74 2.04 18.33
CA ILE A 34 -8.38 0.89 17.48
C ILE A 34 -9.33 0.68 16.29
N PRO A 35 -10.67 0.62 16.46
CA PRO A 35 -11.56 0.36 15.32
C PRO A 35 -11.45 1.43 14.24
N ASN A 36 -11.32 2.70 14.63
CA ASN A 36 -11.19 3.81 13.70
C ASN A 36 -9.84 3.76 12.94
N ILE A 37 -8.75 3.47 13.65
CA ILE A 37 -7.42 3.33 13.03
C ILE A 37 -7.41 2.20 11.99
N VAL A 38 -8.06 1.07 12.29
CA VAL A 38 -8.15 -0.06 11.34
C VAL A 38 -8.95 0.34 10.09
N ALA A 39 -10.08 1.04 10.25
CA ALA A 39 -10.87 1.51 9.12
C ALA A 39 -10.08 2.50 8.24
N VAL A 40 -9.46 3.52 8.84
CA VAL A 40 -8.65 4.51 8.12
C VAL A 40 -7.48 3.86 7.39
N LYS A 41 -6.85 2.85 7.99
CA LYS A 41 -5.79 2.09 7.34
C LYS A 41 -6.31 1.34 6.11
N GLN A 42 -7.45 0.66 6.22
CA GLN A 42 -8.07 -0.05 5.10
C GLN A 42 -8.44 0.90 3.95
N ASP A 43 -9.00 2.06 4.27
CA ASP A 43 -9.34 3.09 3.29
C ASP A 43 -8.08 3.63 2.60
N SER A 44 -7.01 3.85 3.38
CA SER A 44 -5.72 4.30 2.85
C SER A 44 -5.08 3.27 1.92
N GLU A 45 -5.15 1.98 2.24
CA GLU A 45 -4.66 0.89 1.38
C GLU A 45 -5.48 0.80 0.09
N THR A 46 -6.80 0.95 0.18
CA THR A 46 -7.71 0.99 -0.98
C THR A 46 -7.38 2.16 -1.89
N ASN A 47 -7.24 3.36 -1.33
CA ASN A 47 -6.91 4.57 -2.10
C ASN A 47 -5.52 4.47 -2.75
N MET A 48 -4.55 3.88 -2.05
CA MET A 48 -3.22 3.61 -2.62
C MET A 48 -3.32 2.63 -3.79
N ALA A 49 -4.12 1.57 -3.68
CA ALA A 49 -4.32 0.60 -4.75
C ALA A 49 -4.97 1.25 -5.98
N ILE A 50 -6.00 2.08 -5.79
CA ILE A 50 -6.65 2.86 -6.86
C ILE A 50 -5.63 3.76 -7.57
N SER A 51 -4.85 4.54 -6.81
CA SER A 51 -3.84 5.45 -7.38
C SER A 51 -2.78 4.71 -8.20
N ARG A 52 -2.35 3.52 -7.74
CA ARG A 52 -1.41 2.68 -8.47
C ARG A 52 -2.05 2.05 -9.72
N ALA A 53 -3.33 1.69 -9.67
CA ALA A 53 -4.06 1.22 -10.84
C ALA A 53 -4.23 2.33 -11.91
N GLU A 54 -4.48 3.57 -11.49
CA GLU A 54 -4.49 4.74 -12.38
C GLU A 54 -3.11 5.02 -13.00
N ALA A 55 -2.04 4.91 -12.20
CA ALA A 55 -0.69 5.03 -12.71
C ALA A 55 -0.38 3.97 -13.80
N LEU A 56 -0.87 2.74 -13.64
CA LEU A 56 -0.80 1.72 -14.67
C LEU A 56 -1.61 2.07 -15.92
N ASN A 57 -2.80 2.66 -15.77
CA ASN A 57 -3.58 3.13 -16.91
C ASN A 57 -2.81 4.20 -17.72
N ILE A 58 -2.18 5.16 -17.03
CA ILE A 58 -1.35 6.19 -17.67
C ILE A 58 -0.12 5.56 -18.34
N ALA A 59 0.52 4.59 -17.68
CA ALA A 59 1.64 3.85 -18.24
C ALA A 59 1.25 3.08 -19.51
N MET A 60 0.06 2.46 -19.56
CA MET A 60 -0.45 1.79 -20.76
C MET A 60 -0.64 2.77 -21.92
N VAL A 61 -1.24 3.94 -21.65
CA VAL A 61 -1.39 4.98 -22.68
C VAL A 61 -0.03 5.46 -23.18
N SER A 62 0.92 5.68 -22.27
CA SER A 62 2.28 6.11 -22.60
C SER A 62 3.04 5.06 -23.42
N TYR A 63 2.88 3.78 -23.06
CA TYR A 63 3.44 2.65 -23.79
C TYR A 63 2.90 2.57 -25.22
N VAL A 64 1.58 2.69 -25.40
CA VAL A 64 0.94 2.71 -26.72
C VAL A 64 1.42 3.92 -27.53
N GLN A 65 1.54 5.08 -26.91
CA GLN A 65 2.02 6.30 -27.56
C GLN A 65 3.49 6.19 -28.01
N ALA A 66 4.34 5.55 -27.19
CA ALA A 66 5.77 5.43 -27.48
C ALA A 66 6.09 4.39 -28.57
N ASN A 67 5.33 3.29 -28.63
CA ASN A 67 5.59 2.18 -29.57
C ASN A 67 4.75 2.25 -30.85
N GLY A 68 3.69 3.07 -30.86
CA GLY A 68 2.67 3.05 -31.90
C GLY A 68 1.63 1.96 -31.64
N HIS A 69 0.39 2.21 -32.04
CA HIS A 69 -0.76 1.38 -31.65
C HIS A 69 -0.64 -0.09 -32.09
N GLU A 70 -0.27 -0.35 -33.34
CA GLU A 70 -0.18 -1.71 -33.89
C GLU A 70 0.95 -2.51 -33.23
N ASN A 71 2.16 -1.94 -33.17
CA ASN A 71 3.31 -2.58 -32.51
C ASN A 71 3.04 -2.83 -31.03
N ALA A 72 2.39 -1.89 -30.34
CA ALA A 72 2.06 -2.03 -28.93
C ALA A 72 1.11 -3.22 -28.68
N ILE A 73 0.12 -3.42 -29.56
CA ILE A 73 -0.77 -4.58 -29.52
C ILE A 73 0.02 -5.88 -29.73
N ASP A 74 0.91 -5.91 -30.72
CA ASP A 74 1.69 -7.11 -31.04
C ASP A 74 2.62 -7.51 -29.90
N TYR A 75 3.42 -6.58 -29.40
CA TYR A 75 4.32 -6.82 -28.26
C TYR A 75 3.57 -7.21 -26.99
N TRP A 76 2.38 -6.60 -26.74
CA TRP A 76 1.53 -6.97 -25.62
C TRP A 76 0.93 -8.36 -25.77
N GLY A 77 0.49 -8.70 -26.99
CA GLY A 77 -0.08 -10.00 -27.33
C GLY A 77 0.94 -11.15 -27.27
N GLN A 78 2.22 -10.86 -27.50
CA GLN A 78 3.32 -11.81 -27.28
C GLN A 78 3.50 -12.20 -25.81
N GLN A 79 3.05 -11.36 -24.87
CA GLN A 79 3.12 -11.65 -23.44
C GLN A 79 1.93 -12.50 -22.99
N VAL A 80 2.24 -13.73 -22.56
CA VAL A 80 1.25 -14.72 -22.11
C VAL A 80 0.73 -14.43 -20.70
N ASN A 81 1.59 -13.85 -19.84
CA ASN A 81 1.31 -13.65 -18.42
C ASN A 81 1.22 -12.16 -18.07
N ALA A 82 0.46 -11.82 -17.03
CA ALA A 82 0.34 -10.45 -16.51
C ALA A 82 1.70 -9.85 -16.12
N GLN A 83 2.63 -10.65 -15.58
CA GLN A 83 3.98 -10.20 -15.25
C GLN A 83 4.79 -9.75 -16.48
N GLY A 84 4.66 -10.46 -17.60
CA GLY A 84 5.34 -10.08 -18.86
C GLY A 84 4.80 -8.76 -19.41
N ARG A 85 3.48 -8.56 -19.33
CA ARG A 85 2.83 -7.29 -19.69
C ARG A 85 3.24 -6.16 -18.76
N TYR A 86 3.33 -6.43 -17.46
CA TYR A 86 3.82 -5.46 -16.48
C TYR A 86 5.27 -5.04 -16.76
N ALA A 87 6.13 -5.96 -17.19
CA ALA A 87 7.51 -5.64 -17.55
C ALA A 87 7.58 -4.59 -18.68
N LEU A 88 6.66 -4.65 -19.66
CA LEU A 88 6.56 -3.63 -20.72
C LEU A 88 6.16 -2.25 -20.17
N LEU A 89 5.31 -2.22 -19.14
CA LEU A 89 4.84 -0.99 -18.51
C LEU A 89 5.82 -0.41 -17.49
N SER A 90 6.69 -1.24 -16.92
CA SER A 90 7.60 -0.86 -15.84
C SER A 90 8.50 0.34 -16.18
N SER A 91 8.92 0.46 -17.45
CA SER A 91 9.71 1.59 -17.96
C SER A 91 8.94 2.93 -18.00
N TYR A 92 7.60 2.87 -17.97
CA TYR A 92 6.70 4.01 -18.02
C TYR A 92 6.10 4.36 -16.65
N LEU A 93 6.54 3.65 -15.60
CA LEU A 93 6.14 3.85 -14.22
C LEU A 93 7.30 4.39 -13.40
N ALA A 94 7.06 5.43 -12.60
CA ALA A 94 8.06 5.92 -11.67
C ALA A 94 8.24 4.90 -10.53
N PHE A 95 9.50 4.48 -10.30
CA PHE A 95 9.88 3.58 -9.21
C PHE A 95 9.12 2.24 -9.21
N ALA A 96 8.89 1.66 -10.40
CA ALA A 96 8.25 0.35 -10.51
C ALA A 96 9.14 -0.76 -9.90
N PRO A 97 8.60 -1.60 -8.99
CA PRO A 97 9.25 -2.83 -8.56
C PRO A 97 9.36 -3.82 -9.72
N SER A 98 10.19 -4.84 -9.56
CA SER A 98 10.39 -5.85 -10.61
C SER A 98 9.17 -6.76 -10.81
N ASN A 99 8.31 -6.90 -9.78
CA ASN A 99 7.19 -7.81 -9.78
C ASN A 99 5.86 -7.07 -9.62
N LEU A 100 4.85 -7.46 -10.40
CA LEU A 100 3.48 -6.94 -10.30
C LEU A 100 2.88 -7.19 -8.90
N PHE A 101 3.26 -8.30 -8.26
CA PHE A 101 2.81 -8.63 -6.91
C PHE A 101 3.30 -7.62 -5.85
N GLU A 102 4.53 -7.14 -5.97
CA GLU A 102 5.10 -6.13 -5.07
C GLU A 102 4.55 -4.73 -5.37
N TYR A 103 4.00 -4.54 -6.57
CA TYR A 103 3.39 -3.29 -6.98
C TYR A 103 2.06 -3.02 -6.26
N MET A 104 1.37 -4.00 -5.70
CA MET A 104 0.11 -3.80 -4.98
C MET A 104 0.24 -3.95 -3.46
N PRO A 105 -0.58 -3.24 -2.66
CA PRO A 105 -0.74 -3.60 -1.25
C PRO A 105 -1.29 -5.03 -1.10
N SER A 106 -0.99 -5.66 0.03
CA SER A 106 -1.44 -7.03 0.33
C SER A 106 -2.97 -7.14 0.26
N GLY A 107 -3.47 -8.17 -0.41
CA GLY A 107 -4.91 -8.39 -0.59
C GLY A 107 -5.54 -7.61 -1.75
N TYR A 108 -4.74 -6.82 -2.49
CA TYR A 108 -5.16 -6.17 -3.73
C TYR A 108 -4.44 -6.81 -4.92
N GLN A 109 -5.17 -6.99 -6.01
CA GLN A 109 -4.65 -7.56 -7.24
C GLN A 109 -5.10 -6.72 -8.43
N ILE A 110 -4.25 -6.67 -9.45
CA ILE A 110 -4.54 -6.00 -10.70
C ILE A 110 -4.61 -7.03 -11.81
N ILE A 111 -5.68 -6.95 -12.60
CA ILE A 111 -5.88 -7.74 -13.80
C ILE A 111 -5.65 -6.82 -15.01
N LEU A 112 -4.51 -7.03 -15.66
CA LEU A 112 -4.16 -6.33 -16.89
C LEU A 112 -4.97 -6.89 -18.07
N PRO A 113 -5.42 -6.04 -19.02
CA PRO A 113 -6.23 -6.50 -20.14
C PRO A 113 -5.50 -7.53 -21.01
N GLY A 114 -6.27 -8.48 -21.54
CA GLY A 114 -5.83 -9.51 -22.48
C GLY A 114 -5.26 -8.96 -23.79
N ASN A 115 -5.81 -7.83 -24.24
CA ASN A 115 -5.57 -7.23 -25.54
C ASN A 115 -5.66 -5.70 -25.41
N LEU A 116 -4.81 -4.97 -26.13
CA LEU A 116 -4.80 -3.50 -26.19
C LEU A 116 -5.54 -2.90 -27.39
N GLY A 117 -6.15 -3.71 -28.25
CA GLY A 117 -6.88 -3.25 -29.44
C GLY A 117 -8.05 -2.31 -29.13
N ARG A 118 -8.57 -2.37 -27.90
CA ARG A 118 -9.35 -1.30 -27.28
C ARG A 118 -8.73 -1.05 -25.92
N ILE A 119 -8.22 0.15 -25.68
CA ILE A 119 -7.65 0.50 -24.37
C ILE A 119 -8.80 0.44 -23.35
N SER A 120 -8.72 -0.53 -22.44
CA SER A 120 -9.61 -0.64 -21.29
C SER A 120 -8.84 -0.32 -20.01
N LYS A 121 -9.55 0.15 -18.99
CA LYS A 121 -8.96 0.31 -17.65
C LYS A 121 -8.45 -1.03 -17.12
N VAL A 122 -7.40 -1.01 -16.31
CA VAL A 122 -7.00 -2.18 -15.53
C VAL A 122 -8.06 -2.47 -14.48
N GLN A 123 -8.40 -3.74 -14.30
CA GLN A 123 -9.34 -4.14 -13.25
C GLN A 123 -8.57 -4.28 -11.94
N LEU A 124 -9.16 -3.75 -10.86
CA LEU A 124 -8.63 -3.81 -9.51
C LEU A 124 -9.57 -4.66 -8.67
N ASP A 125 -9.07 -5.75 -8.08
CA ASP A 125 -9.81 -6.47 -7.05
C ASP A 125 -9.15 -6.25 -5.70
N GLY A 126 -9.96 -5.94 -4.70
CA GLY A 126 -9.55 -5.89 -3.31
C GLY A 126 -10.05 -7.09 -2.50
N PRO A 127 -9.89 -7.06 -1.17
CA PRO A 127 -10.28 -8.15 -0.28
C PRO A 127 -11.79 -8.49 -0.32
N ASN A 128 -12.62 -7.52 -0.74
CA ASN A 128 -14.07 -7.62 -0.76
C ASN A 128 -14.66 -7.77 -2.18
N GLY A 129 -13.81 -7.92 -3.20
CA GLY A 129 -14.22 -8.05 -4.61
C GLY A 129 -13.69 -6.92 -5.50
N GLU A 130 -14.29 -6.79 -6.69
CA GLU A 130 -13.88 -5.81 -7.70
C GLU A 130 -14.15 -4.37 -7.23
N ILE A 131 -13.19 -3.50 -7.45
CA ILE A 131 -13.23 -2.07 -7.11
C ILE A 131 -13.31 -1.27 -8.41
N TYR A 132 -14.40 -0.52 -8.56
CA TYR A 132 -14.59 0.41 -9.65
C TYR A 132 -14.02 1.79 -9.29
N TYR A 133 -13.20 2.33 -10.20
CA TYR A 133 -12.55 3.63 -10.09
C TYR A 133 -12.43 4.28 -11.48
#